data_AF-A0A351BZE1-F1
#
_entry.id   AF-A0A351BZE1-F1
#
_cell.length_a   1.000
_cell.length_b   1.000
_cell.length_c   1.000
_cell.angle_alpha   90.00
_cell.angle_beta   90.00
_cell.angle_gamma   90.00
#
_symmetry.space_group_name_H-M   'P 1'
#
loop_
_entity.id
_entity.type
_entity.pdbx_description
1 polymer ?
#
loop_
_entity_poly.entity_id
_entity_poly.type
_entity_poly.pdbx_seq_one_letter_code
_entity_poly.pdbx_strand_id
1 'polypeptide(L)'
;MLKILNLLLAAVIFTALSCSSSEDAENFKFGKGKYRYKMSDSTGKALIDGIITVKTYENGEITGTLLVTKNYVNDFPGYTSMSNEFSGNVNLPEK
;
A
#
# COMPACT_ATOMS: atom_id res chain seq x y z
N MET A 1 10.34 -8.30 -62.24
CA MET A 1 9.68 -8.73 -60.98
C MET A 1 10.24 -7.87 -59.86
N LEU A 2 9.46 -6.90 -59.39
CA LEU A 2 9.85 -5.93 -58.35
C LEU A 2 9.41 -6.49 -57.00
N LYS A 3 10.35 -6.93 -56.16
CA LYS A 3 10.07 -7.38 -54.78
C LYS A 3 9.98 -6.14 -53.90
N ILE A 4 8.75 -5.77 -53.53
CA ILE A 4 8.48 -4.68 -52.59
C ILE A 4 8.98 -5.12 -51.22
N LEU A 5 10.00 -4.42 -50.74
CA LEU A 5 10.63 -4.58 -49.44
C LEU A 5 9.62 -4.13 -48.37
N ASN A 6 9.08 -5.09 -47.62
CA ASN A 6 8.27 -4.81 -46.44
C ASN A 6 9.12 -4.07 -45.39
N LEU A 7 8.90 -2.76 -45.31
CA LEU A 7 9.39 -1.90 -44.26
C LEU A 7 8.69 -2.31 -42.95
N LEU A 8 9.32 -3.18 -42.17
CA LEU A 8 8.85 -3.53 -40.83
C LEU A 8 9.08 -2.30 -39.94
N LEU A 9 8.07 -1.44 -39.85
CA LEU A 9 8.02 -0.33 -38.93
C LEU A 9 7.93 -0.91 -37.51
N ALA A 10 9.09 -1.05 -36.86
CA ALA A 10 9.18 -1.43 -35.45
C ALA A 10 8.62 -0.27 -34.60
N ALA A 11 7.31 -0.29 -34.37
CA ALA A 11 6.66 0.55 -33.39
C ALA A 11 7.07 0.07 -31.99
N VAL A 12 8.17 0.61 -31.47
CA VAL A 12 8.55 0.46 -30.07
C VAL A 12 7.57 1.25 -29.23
N ILE A 13 6.50 0.59 -28.77
CA ILE A 13 5.55 1.17 -27.83
C ILE A 13 6.24 1.16 -26.46
N PHE A 14 6.85 2.28 -26.10
CA PHE A 14 7.20 2.57 -24.71
C PHE A 14 5.88 2.79 -23.95
N THR A 15 5.29 1.73 -23.41
CA THR A 15 4.28 1.88 -22.37
C THR A 15 5.02 2.39 -21.13
N ALA A 16 5.06 3.71 -20.98
CA ALA A 16 5.39 4.31 -19.70
C ALA A 16 4.46 3.66 -18.68
N LEU A 17 5.04 2.89 -17.75
CA LEU A 17 4.35 2.45 -16.55
C LEU A 17 4.09 3.74 -15.77
N SER A 18 2.97 4.38 -16.09
CA SER A 18 2.37 5.43 -15.29
C SER A 18 2.08 4.79 -13.93
N CYS A 19 3.01 4.92 -13.01
CA CYS A 19 2.77 4.72 -11.59
C CYS A 19 1.74 5.80 -11.21
N SER A 20 0.47 5.53 -11.45
CA SER A 20 -0.63 6.40 -11.05
C SER A 20 -0.83 6.16 -9.56
N SER A 21 0.06 6.75 -8.76
CA SER A 21 -0.21 7.02 -7.37
C SER A 21 -1.33 8.06 -7.39
N SER A 22 -2.57 7.66 -7.09
CA SER A 22 -3.65 8.61 -6.91
C SER A 22 -3.30 9.50 -5.72
N GLU A 23 -2.90 10.73 -6.01
CA GLU A 23 -2.65 11.81 -5.07
C GLU A 23 -3.97 12.32 -4.49
N ASP A 24 -4.64 11.49 -3.68
CA ASP A 24 -5.81 11.90 -2.88
C ASP A 24 -5.63 11.38 -1.45
N ALA A 25 -4.53 11.79 -0.81
CA ALA A 25 -4.25 11.50 0.60
C ALA A 25 -4.08 12.76 1.44
N GLU A 26 -4.40 13.94 0.93
CA GLU A 26 -4.03 15.20 1.60
C GLU A 26 -4.79 15.48 2.91
N ASN A 27 -5.81 14.70 3.30
CA ASN A 27 -6.57 14.99 4.53
C ASN A 27 -7.06 13.79 5.35
N PHE A 28 -6.48 12.59 5.17
CA PHE A 28 -6.85 11.49 6.07
C PHE A 28 -6.20 11.70 7.45
N LYS A 29 -7.02 12.05 8.45
CA LYS A 29 -6.62 12.09 9.86
C LYS A 29 -7.18 10.88 10.58
N PHE A 30 -6.31 10.10 11.21
CA PHE A 30 -6.74 9.08 12.14
C PHE A 30 -7.46 9.73 13.32
N GLY A 31 -8.60 9.16 13.70
CA GLY A 31 -9.26 9.43 14.97
C GLY A 31 -9.27 8.16 15.82
N LYS A 32 -9.70 8.27 17.08
CA LYS A 32 -10.00 7.08 17.90
C LYS A 32 -11.10 6.28 17.20
N GLY A 33 -10.93 4.98 17.05
CA GLY A 33 -11.91 4.16 16.34
C GLY A 33 -11.35 2.87 15.76
N LYS A 34 -12.19 2.17 14.99
CA LYS A 34 -11.85 0.94 14.28
C LYS A 34 -11.88 1.16 12.78
N TYR A 35 -10.82 0.75 12.10
CA TYR A 35 -10.63 0.91 10.67
C TYR A 35 -10.34 -0.45 10.05
N ARG A 36 -10.91 -0.72 8.88
CA ARG A 36 -10.53 -1.89 8.07
C ARG A 36 -9.33 -1.52 7.22
N TYR A 37 -8.34 -2.39 7.17
CA TYR A 37 -7.23 -2.26 6.24
C TYR A 37 -7.10 -3.52 5.39
N LYS A 38 -6.62 -3.31 4.16
CA LYS A 38 -6.25 -4.37 3.23
C LYS A 38 -4.85 -4.06 2.70
N MET A 39 -3.97 -5.05 2.75
CA MET A 39 -2.65 -4.98 2.17
C MET A 39 -2.59 -5.88 0.93
N SER A 40 -2.03 -5.34 -0.15
CA SER A 40 -1.81 -6.06 -1.42
C SER A 40 -0.39 -5.80 -1.90
N ASP A 41 0.18 -6.72 -2.67
CA ASP A 41 1.48 -6.50 -3.33
C ASP A 41 1.35 -5.56 -4.54
N SER A 42 2.47 -5.27 -5.20
CA SER A 42 2.53 -4.40 -6.38
C SER A 42 1.76 -4.93 -7.60
N THR A 43 1.37 -6.20 -7.60
CA THR A 43 0.53 -6.81 -8.64
C THR A 43 -0.97 -6.72 -8.31
N GLY A 44 -1.31 -6.22 -7.12
CA GLY A 44 -2.68 -6.17 -6.60
C GLY A 44 -3.13 -7.47 -5.94
N LYS A 45 -2.25 -8.46 -5.76
CA LYS A 45 -2.58 -9.70 -5.06
C LYS A 45 -2.75 -9.39 -3.57
N ALA A 46 -3.89 -9.80 -3.01
CA ALA A 46 -4.17 -9.61 -1.58
C ALA A 46 -3.17 -10.40 -0.72
N LEU A 47 -2.62 -9.73 0.29
CA LEU A 47 -1.71 -10.31 1.28
C LEU A 47 -2.42 -10.51 2.61
N ILE A 48 -3.07 -9.44 3.12
CA ILE A 48 -3.77 -9.44 4.42
C ILE A 48 -5.02 -8.58 4.37
N ASP A 49 -6.06 -9.01 5.10
CA ASP A 49 -7.11 -8.13 5.60
C ASP A 49 -7.06 -8.04 7.13
N GLY A 50 -7.32 -6.86 7.70
CA GLY A 50 -7.38 -6.71 9.14
C GLY A 50 -8.10 -5.47 9.64
N ILE A 51 -8.03 -5.29 10.97
CA ILE A 51 -8.61 -4.18 11.71
C ILE A 51 -7.52 -3.43 12.45
N ILE A 52 -7.44 -2.11 12.23
CA ILE A 52 -6.70 -1.19 13.08
C ILE A 52 -7.67 -0.62 14.11
N THR A 53 -7.34 -0.71 15.39
CA THR A 53 -8.06 -0.01 16.46
C THR A 53 -7.16 1.08 17.02
N VAL A 54 -7.49 2.35 16.77
CA VAL A 54 -6.79 3.51 17.34
C VAL A 54 -7.35 3.75 18.74
N LYS A 55 -6.49 3.61 19.74
CA LYS A 55 -6.81 3.83 21.17
C LYS A 55 -6.61 5.31 21.53
N THR A 56 -5.51 5.92 21.09
CA THR A 56 -5.17 7.33 21.35
C THR A 56 -4.77 8.02 20.06
N TYR A 57 -5.18 9.28 19.91
CA TYR A 57 -4.71 10.21 18.89
C TYR A 57 -4.78 11.62 19.48
N GLU A 58 -3.70 12.03 20.16
CA GLU A 58 -3.64 13.29 20.91
C GLU A 58 -2.26 13.93 20.71
N ASN A 59 -2.22 15.20 20.33
CA ASN A 59 -0.99 15.94 20.09
C ASN A 59 0.00 15.28 19.10
N GLY A 60 -0.52 14.50 18.15
CA GLY A 60 0.29 13.75 17.17
C GLY A 60 0.79 12.39 17.66
N GLU A 61 0.59 12.06 18.93
CA GLU A 61 0.84 10.73 19.45
C GLU A 61 -0.33 9.82 19.09
N ILE A 62 -0.03 8.71 18.42
CA ILE A 62 -0.99 7.68 18.07
C ILE A 62 -0.62 6.36 18.75
N THR A 63 -1.61 5.70 19.35
CA THR A 63 -1.45 4.32 19.84
C THR A 63 -2.63 3.48 19.42
N GLY A 64 -2.43 2.18 19.31
CA GLY A 64 -3.50 1.29 18.92
C GLY A 64 -3.11 -0.17 18.88
N THR A 65 -4.01 -0.93 18.26
CA THR A 65 -3.80 -2.35 17.98
C THR A 65 -4.07 -2.66 16.52
N LEU A 66 -3.40 -3.68 16.03
CA LEU A 66 -3.53 -4.18 14.67
C LEU A 66 -3.90 -5.67 14.76
N LEU A 67 -5.06 -6.02 14.20
CA LEU A 67 -5.60 -7.37 14.21
C LEU A 67 -5.71 -7.89 12.78
N VAL A 68 -4.94 -8.93 12.48
CA VAL A 68 -5.03 -9.66 11.21
C VAL A 68 -6.28 -10.56 11.26
N THR A 69 -7.20 -10.34 10.32
CA THR A 69 -8.45 -11.14 10.23
C THR A 69 -8.37 -12.21 9.15
N LYS A 70 -7.59 -11.97 8.10
CA LYS A 70 -7.30 -12.95 7.04
C LYS A 70 -5.86 -12.81 6.61
N ASN A 71 -5.16 -13.94 6.53
CA ASN A 71 -3.85 -14.04 5.93
C ASN A 71 -3.96 -14.87 4.64
N TYR A 72 -3.63 -14.27 3.51
CA TYR A 72 -3.67 -14.93 2.20
C TYR A 72 -2.31 -15.51 1.80
N VAL A 73 -1.21 -15.02 2.40
CA VAL A 73 0.17 -15.42 2.09
C VAL A 73 0.98 -15.47 3.39
N ASN A 74 1.38 -16.68 3.81
CA ASN A 74 1.95 -16.88 5.15
C ASN A 74 3.37 -16.35 5.37
N ASP A 75 4.07 -15.87 4.34
CA ASP A 75 5.50 -15.55 4.41
C ASP A 75 5.91 -14.27 3.65
N PHE A 76 5.03 -13.26 3.57
CA PHE A 76 5.47 -11.99 2.98
C PHE A 76 6.35 -11.20 3.96
N PRO A 77 7.39 -10.51 3.47
CA PRO A 77 8.30 -9.72 4.31
C PRO A 77 7.53 -8.70 5.17
N GLY A 78 7.83 -8.67 6.46
CA GLY A 78 7.25 -7.73 7.42
C GLY A 78 6.01 -8.21 8.16
N TYR A 79 5.41 -9.36 7.80
CA TYR A 79 4.26 -9.92 8.51
C TYR A 79 4.53 -10.17 10.00
N THR A 80 5.65 -10.82 10.32
CA THR A 80 6.04 -11.14 11.71
C THR A 80 6.37 -9.91 12.54
N SER A 81 6.69 -8.79 11.87
CA SER A 81 6.98 -7.51 12.50
C SER A 81 5.74 -6.65 12.70
N MET A 82 4.57 -7.06 12.18
CA MET A 82 3.29 -6.42 12.49
C MET A 82 2.90 -6.76 13.93
N SER A 83 3.44 -6.00 14.86
CA SER A 83 3.11 -6.13 16.28
C SER A 83 1.63 -5.80 16.51
N ASN A 84 0.98 -6.61 17.35
CA ASN A 84 -0.44 -6.43 17.71
C ASN A 84 -0.72 -5.05 18.31
N GLU A 85 0.27 -4.40 18.91
CA GLU A 85 0.20 -3.03 19.38
C GLU A 85 1.14 -2.14 18.56
N PHE A 86 0.71 -0.89 18.32
CA PHE A 86 1.54 0.11 17.68
C PHE A 86 1.48 1.42 18.47
N SER A 87 2.56 2.18 18.36
CA SER A 87 2.68 3.55 18.86
C SER A 87 3.58 4.35 17.94
N GLY A 88 3.28 5.63 17.75
CA GLY A 88 4.14 6.52 16.96
C GLY A 88 3.74 7.97 17.09
N ASN A 89 4.56 8.86 16.52
CA ASN A 89 4.26 10.27 16.42
C ASN A 89 4.10 10.65 14.95
N VAL A 90 2.88 11.04 14.55
CA VAL A 90 2.55 11.36 13.15
C VAL A 90 3.05 12.73 12.70
N ASN A 91 3.55 13.55 13.63
CA ASN A 91 4.13 14.86 13.33
C ASN A 91 5.65 14.81 13.12
N LEU A 92 6.31 13.69 13.45
CA LEU A 92 7.72 13.52 13.19
C LEU A 92 7.93 13.03 11.76
N PRO A 93 8.80 13.67 10.96
CA PRO A 93 9.20 13.11 9.68
C PRO A 93 9.92 11.76 9.92
N GLU A 94 9.63 10.77 9.08
CA GLU A 94 10.42 9.53 9.04
C GLU A 94 11.90 9.90 8.80
N LYS A 95 12.79 9.37 9.65
CA LYS A 95 14.23 9.62 9.60
C LYS A 95 14.92 8.82 8.50
#